data_AF-A0A0L0GA69-F1
#
_entry.id   AF-A0A0L0GA69-F1
#
_cell.length_a   1.000
_cell.length_b   1.000
_cell.length_c   1.000
_cell.angle_alpha   90.00
_cell.angle_beta   90.00
_cell.angle_gamma   90.00
#
_symmetry.space_group_name_H-M   'P 1'
#
loop_
_entity.id
_entity.type
_entity.pdbx_description
1 polymer ?
#
loop_
_entity_poly.entity_id
_entity_poly.type
_entity_poly.pdbx_seq_one_letter_code
_entity_poly.pdbx_strand_id
1 'polypeptide(L)'
;MVADLPPHIRRVLTGKDVKQLSYVLLHPSVVATLIQLSMKQKVAMRKHATKRDEHVAQQLQERKNLVDADTPDAELESYDDACAEELKQADTETIRALDALVVEQQLALGQLKVPGFWVSQDRDVITVQMAILGCLSQLISGGV
;
A
#
# COMPACT_ATOMS: atom_id res chain seq x y z
N MET A 1 -9.87 12.49 22.42
CA MET A 1 -10.14 11.37 21.48
C MET A 1 -10.46 11.80 20.05
N VAL A 2 -11.08 12.97 19.77
CA VAL A 2 -11.23 13.48 18.37
C VAL A 2 -10.19 14.56 18.02
N ALA A 3 -9.64 15.25 19.03
CA ALA A 3 -8.68 16.33 18.85
C ALA A 3 -7.31 15.85 18.34
N ASP A 4 -6.97 14.59 18.58
CA ASP A 4 -5.68 13.98 18.22
C ASP A 4 -5.64 13.45 16.77
N LEU A 5 -6.77 13.47 16.06
CA LEU A 5 -6.82 13.04 14.67
C LEU A 5 -6.39 14.17 13.73
N PRO A 6 -5.58 13.88 12.70
CA PRO A 6 -5.21 14.85 11.67
C PRO A 6 -6.43 15.59 11.07
N PRO A 7 -6.31 16.89 10.72
CA PRO A 7 -7.44 17.72 10.31
C PRO A 7 -8.23 17.19 9.11
N HIS A 8 -7.58 16.46 8.19
CA HIS A 8 -8.21 15.84 7.03
C HIS A 8 -9.08 14.62 7.40
N ILE A 9 -8.76 13.91 8.49
CA ILE A 9 -9.55 12.78 9.00
C ILE A 9 -10.80 13.28 9.74
N ARG A 10 -10.69 14.43 10.43
CA ARG A 10 -11.82 15.09 11.11
C ARG A 10 -12.96 15.51 10.17
N ARG A 11 -12.69 15.72 8.87
CA ARG A 11 -13.73 16.04 7.88
C ARG A 11 -14.57 14.83 7.47
N VAL A 12 -14.03 13.62 7.61
CA VAL A 12 -14.68 12.38 7.13
C VAL A 12 -15.39 11.64 8.26
N LEU A 13 -14.91 11.78 9.51
CA LEU A 13 -15.50 11.12 10.68
C LEU A 13 -16.28 12.13 11.53
N THR A 14 -17.59 11.94 11.62
CA THR A 14 -18.45 12.64 12.57
C THR A 14 -18.33 12.02 13.98
N GLY A 15 -18.78 12.73 15.03
CA GLY A 15 -18.81 12.18 16.39
C GLY A 15 -19.65 10.91 16.55
N LYS A 16 -20.55 10.62 15.60
CA LYS A 16 -21.33 9.38 15.52
C LYS A 16 -20.46 8.22 14.99
N ASP A 17 -19.57 8.51 14.05
CA ASP A 17 -18.68 7.54 13.42
C ASP A 17 -17.60 7.04 14.39
N VAL A 18 -17.16 7.89 15.33
CA VAL A 18 -16.22 7.50 16.40
C VAL A 18 -16.83 6.45 17.34
N LYS A 19 -18.12 6.61 17.72
CA LYS A 19 -18.84 5.61 18.53
C LYS A 19 -19.07 4.32 17.75
N GLN A 20 -19.35 4.41 16.45
CA GLN A 20 -19.49 3.22 15.62
C GLN A 20 -18.14 2.52 15.32
N LEU A 21 -17.03 3.26 15.25
CA LEU A 21 -15.69 2.70 15.16
C LEU A 21 -15.32 1.92 16.44
N SER A 22 -15.72 2.40 17.62
CA SER A 22 -15.56 1.60 18.84
C SER A 22 -16.40 0.31 18.83
N TYR A 23 -17.58 0.32 18.19
CA TYR A 23 -18.37 -0.90 17.98
C TYR A 23 -17.71 -1.87 16.99
N VAL A 24 -17.06 -1.35 15.95
CA VAL A 24 -16.28 -2.14 14.98
C VAL A 24 -15.09 -2.83 15.63
N LEU A 25 -14.36 -2.14 16.49
CA LEU A 25 -13.21 -2.71 17.23
C LEU A 25 -13.62 -3.79 18.25
N LEU A 26 -14.90 -3.85 18.61
CA LEU A 26 -15.46 -4.86 19.52
C LEU A 26 -16.04 -6.07 18.78
N HIS A 27 -16.15 -6.02 17.44
CA HIS A 27 -16.74 -7.11 16.66
C HIS A 27 -15.64 -8.05 16.11
N PRO A 28 -15.56 -9.32 16.56
CA PRO A 28 -14.45 -10.21 16.23
C PRO A 28 -14.27 -10.46 14.74
N SER A 29 -15.36 -10.53 13.98
CA SER A 29 -15.29 -10.72 12.52
C SER A 29 -14.66 -9.54 11.80
N VAL A 30 -14.93 -8.30 12.23
CA VAL A 30 -14.37 -7.11 11.59
C VAL A 30 -12.90 -6.96 11.94
N VAL A 31 -12.53 -7.24 13.19
CA VAL A 31 -11.13 -7.31 13.65
C VAL A 31 -10.36 -8.36 12.84
N ALA A 32 -10.91 -9.56 12.66
CA ALA A 32 -10.28 -10.62 11.85
C ALA A 32 -10.07 -10.19 10.39
N THR A 33 -11.07 -9.56 9.77
CA THR A 33 -10.95 -9.01 8.41
C THR A 33 -9.88 -7.92 8.33
N LEU A 34 -9.86 -6.99 9.29
CA LEU A 34 -8.85 -5.92 9.34
C LEU A 34 -7.42 -6.48 9.45
N ILE A 35 -7.21 -7.50 10.29
CA ILE A 35 -5.91 -8.18 10.42
C ILE A 35 -5.52 -8.85 9.09
N GLN A 36 -6.44 -9.59 8.46
CA GLN A 36 -6.18 -10.24 7.19
C GLN A 36 -5.83 -9.24 6.08
N LEU A 37 -6.59 -8.15 5.96
CA LEU A 37 -6.35 -7.10 4.97
C LEU A 37 -5.01 -6.40 5.20
N SER A 38 -4.67 -6.10 6.46
CA SER A 38 -3.38 -5.51 6.83
C SER A 38 -2.21 -6.45 6.53
N MET A 39 -2.36 -7.74 6.81
CA MET A 39 -1.36 -8.76 6.48
C MET A 39 -1.17 -8.90 4.97
N LYS A 40 -2.26 -8.99 4.19
CA LYS A 40 -2.18 -9.05 2.72
C LYS A 40 -1.42 -7.85 2.16
N GLN A 41 -1.72 -6.64 2.63
CA GLN A 41 -1.03 -5.42 2.22
C GLN A 41 0.46 -5.48 2.56
N LYS A 42 0.81 -5.82 3.80
CA LYS A 42 2.22 -5.95 4.24
C LYS A 42 3.00 -6.98 3.43
N VAL A 43 2.39 -8.14 3.17
CA VAL A 43 3.00 -9.21 2.36
C VAL A 43 3.21 -8.75 0.93
N ALA A 44 2.21 -8.11 0.30
CA ALA A 44 2.32 -7.59 -1.05
C ALA A 44 3.44 -6.54 -1.16
N MET A 45 3.51 -5.59 -0.22
CA MET A 45 4.56 -4.57 -0.18
C MET A 45 5.96 -5.17 0.01
N ARG A 46 6.11 -6.12 0.95
CA ARG A 46 7.41 -6.79 1.18
C ARG A 46 7.85 -7.58 -0.05
N LYS A 47 6.95 -8.36 -0.64
CA LYS A 47 7.23 -9.15 -1.84
C LYS A 47 7.69 -8.24 -2.99
N HIS A 48 7.05 -7.07 -3.15
CA HIS A 48 7.48 -6.10 -4.15
C HIS A 48 8.87 -5.54 -3.84
N ALA A 49 9.11 -5.08 -2.62
CA ALA A 49 10.40 -4.53 -2.22
C ALA A 49 11.54 -5.54 -2.47
N THR A 50 11.37 -6.79 -2.04
CA THR A 50 12.36 -7.85 -2.28
C THR A 50 12.59 -8.10 -3.77
N LYS A 51 11.53 -8.20 -4.58
CA LYS A 51 11.68 -8.36 -6.04
C LYS A 51 12.41 -7.20 -6.69
N ARG A 52 12.12 -5.97 -6.26
CA ARG A 52 12.77 -4.77 -6.77
C ARG A 52 14.27 -4.79 -6.42
N ASP A 53 14.62 -5.13 -5.19
CA ASP A 53 16.00 -5.22 -4.74
C ASP A 53 16.78 -6.29 -5.52
N GLU A 54 16.18 -7.46 -5.73
CA GLU A 54 16.76 -8.54 -6.56
C GLU A 54 16.99 -8.08 -8.01
N HIS A 55 16.01 -7.40 -8.60
CA HIS A 55 16.10 -6.93 -9.99
C HIS A 55 17.19 -5.85 -10.15
N VAL A 56 17.27 -4.88 -9.23
CA VAL A 56 18.33 -3.86 -9.24
C VAL A 56 19.70 -4.49 -9.02
N ALA A 57 19.82 -5.46 -8.10
CA ALA A 57 21.07 -6.17 -7.89
C ALA A 57 21.53 -6.93 -9.15
N GLN A 58 20.60 -7.56 -9.86
CA GLN A 58 20.87 -8.24 -11.12
C GLN A 58 21.35 -7.27 -12.20
N GLN A 59 20.63 -6.15 -12.40
CA GLN A 59 21.01 -5.11 -13.38
C GLN A 59 22.40 -4.52 -13.07
N LEU A 60 22.72 -4.28 -11.79
CA LEU A 60 24.04 -3.78 -11.39
C LEU A 60 25.15 -4.79 -11.71
N GLN A 61 24.90 -6.07 -11.50
CA GLN A 61 25.87 -7.12 -11.81
C GLN A 61 26.07 -7.29 -13.32
N GLU A 62 24.99 -7.28 -14.10
CA GLU A 62 25.05 -7.36 -15.56
C GLU A 62 25.75 -6.15 -16.17
N ARG A 63 25.41 -4.94 -15.71
CA ARG A 63 26.11 -3.71 -16.09
C ARG A 63 27.60 -3.79 -15.79
N LYS A 64 27.98 -4.30 -14.61
CA LYS A 64 29.40 -4.53 -14.27
C LYS A 64 30.06 -5.49 -15.25
N ASN A 65 29.40 -6.58 -15.62
CA ASN A 65 29.95 -7.54 -16.58
C ASN A 65 30.16 -6.90 -17.96
N LEU A 66 29.28 -5.99 -18.40
CA LEU A 66 29.44 -5.24 -19.64
C LEU A 66 30.64 -4.29 -19.60
N VAL A 67 30.83 -3.60 -18.46
CA VAL A 67 32.02 -2.76 -18.24
C VAL A 67 33.30 -3.61 -18.24
N ASP A 68 33.30 -4.75 -17.55
CA ASP A 68 34.45 -5.66 -17.50
C ASP A 68 34.77 -6.28 -18.88
N ALA A 69 33.82 -6.24 -19.83
CA ALA A 69 33.99 -6.70 -21.20
C ALA A 69 34.41 -5.58 -22.19
N ASP A 70 34.76 -4.39 -21.70
CA ASP A 70 35.10 -3.20 -22.51
C ASP A 70 34.01 -2.84 -23.53
N THR A 71 32.74 -3.04 -23.14
CA THR A 71 31.58 -2.70 -23.97
C THR A 71 31.56 -1.18 -24.25
N PRO A 72 31.27 -0.73 -25.49
CA PRO A 72 31.24 0.69 -25.82
C PRO A 72 30.26 1.49 -24.96
N ASP A 73 30.61 2.73 -24.61
CA ASP A 73 29.77 3.61 -23.77
C ASP A 73 28.34 3.78 -24.31
N ALA A 74 28.17 3.83 -25.64
CA ALA A 74 26.84 3.94 -26.26
C ALA A 74 25.96 2.70 -26.03
N GLU A 75 26.57 1.51 -25.96
CA GLU A 75 25.85 0.27 -25.67
C GLU A 75 25.54 0.15 -24.16
N LEU A 76 26.42 0.66 -23.30
CA LEU A 76 26.16 0.79 -21.86
C LEU A 76 25.01 1.77 -21.57
N GLU A 77 24.98 2.92 -22.24
CA GLU A 77 23.90 3.90 -22.12
C GLU A 77 22.56 3.31 -22.61
N SER A 78 22.57 2.61 -23.75
CA SER A 78 21.38 1.92 -24.24
C SER A 78 20.90 0.82 -23.30
N TYR A 79 21.81 0.13 -22.60
CA TYR A 79 21.45 -0.87 -21.59
C TYR A 79 20.83 -0.20 -20.35
N ASP A 80 21.44 0.88 -19.86
CA ASP A 80 20.94 1.63 -18.70
C ASP A 80 19.52 2.20 -18.96
N ASP A 81 19.26 2.71 -20.17
CA ASP A 81 17.93 3.17 -20.60
C ASP A 81 16.89 2.03 -20.64
N ALA A 82 17.28 0.86 -21.17
CA ALA A 82 16.40 -0.31 -21.21
C ALA A 82 16.05 -0.79 -19.80
N CYS A 83 17.04 -0.87 -18.90
CA CYS A 83 16.84 -1.23 -17.50
C CYS A 83 15.93 -0.25 -16.76
N ALA A 84 16.06 1.05 -17.05
CA ALA A 84 15.20 2.07 -16.44
C ALA A 84 13.74 1.91 -16.84
N GLU A 85 13.46 1.63 -18.12
CA GLU A 85 12.08 1.39 -18.58
C GLU A 85 11.51 0.06 -18.06
N GLU A 86 12.31 -1.01 -17.96
CA GLU A 86 11.88 -2.27 -17.33
C GLU A 86 11.50 -2.06 -15.85
N LEU A 87 12.33 -1.36 -15.08
CA LEU A 87 12.06 -1.06 -13.67
C LEU A 87 10.77 -0.24 -13.51
N LYS A 88 10.56 0.74 -14.39
CA LYS A 88 9.35 1.56 -14.42
C LYS A 88 8.09 0.77 -14.78
N GLN A 89 8.20 -0.22 -15.68
CA GLN A 89 7.09 -1.13 -15.98
C GLN A 89 6.76 -2.00 -14.75
N ALA A 90 7.77 -2.57 -14.10
CA ALA A 90 7.59 -3.37 -12.88
C ALA A 90 6.95 -2.55 -11.73
N ASP A 91 7.38 -1.30 -11.54
CA ASP A 91 6.77 -0.38 -10.58
C ASP A 91 5.30 -0.09 -10.92
N THR A 92 4.99 0.10 -12.21
CA THR A 92 3.62 0.36 -12.68
C THR A 92 2.70 -0.84 -12.41
N GLU A 93 3.16 -2.06 -12.69
CA GLU A 93 2.41 -3.28 -12.39
C GLU A 93 2.11 -3.41 -10.89
N THR A 94 3.08 -3.03 -10.06
CA THR A 94 2.93 -3.05 -8.62
C THR A 94 1.91 -2.03 -8.13
N ILE A 95 1.95 -0.80 -8.66
CA ILE A 95 0.95 0.22 -8.35
C ILE A 95 -0.45 -0.31 -8.67
N ARG A 96 -0.64 -0.95 -9.83
CA ARG A 96 -1.93 -1.56 -10.19
C ARG A 96 -2.35 -2.67 -9.21
N ALA A 97 -1.41 -3.50 -8.75
CA ALA A 97 -1.70 -4.54 -7.77
C ALA A 97 -2.09 -3.95 -6.40
N LEU A 98 -1.45 -2.84 -5.99
CA LEU A 98 -1.80 -2.13 -4.77
C LEU A 98 -3.17 -1.45 -4.89
N ASP A 99 -3.48 -0.82 -6.02
CA ASP A 99 -4.79 -0.22 -6.27
C ASP A 99 -5.92 -1.26 -6.21
N ALA A 100 -5.71 -2.44 -6.80
CA ALA A 100 -6.66 -3.54 -6.71
C ALA A 100 -6.90 -3.98 -5.25
N LEU A 101 -5.84 -3.98 -4.43
CA LEU A 101 -5.92 -4.32 -3.02
C LEU A 101 -6.65 -3.23 -2.20
N VAL A 102 -6.47 -1.94 -2.53
CA VAL A 102 -7.23 -0.84 -1.93
C VAL A 102 -8.73 -1.00 -2.21
N VAL A 103 -9.10 -1.35 -3.44
CA VAL A 103 -10.50 -1.60 -3.81
C VAL A 103 -11.07 -2.81 -3.03
N GLU A 104 -10.31 -3.90 -2.91
CA GLU A 104 -10.69 -5.06 -2.09
C GLU A 104 -10.95 -4.66 -0.63
N GLN A 105 -10.06 -3.84 -0.07
CA GLN A 105 -10.19 -3.32 1.29
C GLN A 105 -11.45 -2.45 1.47
N GLN A 106 -11.70 -1.52 0.55
CA GLN A 106 -12.90 -0.67 0.56
C GLN A 106 -14.19 -1.50 0.46
N LEU A 107 -14.21 -2.51 -0.40
CA LEU A 107 -15.36 -3.41 -0.57
C LEU A 107 -15.61 -4.23 0.69
N ALA A 108 -14.59 -4.89 1.23
CA ALA A 108 -14.73 -5.75 2.40
C ALA A 108 -15.21 -4.94 3.62
N LEU A 109 -14.63 -3.76 3.86
CA LEU A 109 -14.99 -2.92 4.99
C LEU A 109 -16.36 -2.24 4.79
N GLY A 110 -16.71 -1.87 3.55
CA GLY A 110 -18.05 -1.39 3.21
C GLY A 110 -19.15 -2.44 3.43
N GLN A 111 -18.90 -3.70 3.05
CA GLN A 111 -19.84 -4.81 3.29
C GLN A 111 -20.05 -5.09 4.77
N LEU A 112 -19.00 -4.95 5.57
CA LEU A 112 -19.04 -5.05 7.02
C LEU A 112 -19.63 -3.79 7.70
N LYS A 113 -20.07 -2.81 6.91
CA LYS A 113 -20.63 -1.53 7.37
C LYS A 113 -19.69 -0.79 8.32
N VAL A 114 -18.39 -0.88 8.07
CA VAL A 114 -17.39 -0.13 8.84
C VAL A 114 -17.56 1.36 8.50
N PRO A 115 -17.81 2.22 9.50
CA PRO A 115 -17.99 3.65 9.28
C PRO A 115 -16.75 4.24 8.63
N GLY A 116 -16.97 5.15 7.68
CA GLY A 116 -15.88 5.79 6.95
C GLY A 116 -15.41 5.00 5.72
N PHE A 117 -15.85 3.76 5.50
CA PHE A 117 -15.47 2.96 4.33
C PHE A 117 -16.63 2.77 3.36
N TRP A 118 -16.38 3.15 2.11
CA TRP A 118 -17.22 2.90 0.95
C TRP A 118 -16.34 2.92 -0.30
N VAL A 119 -16.80 2.30 -1.38
CA VAL A 119 -16.06 2.32 -2.66
C VAL A 119 -16.04 3.75 -3.20
N SER A 120 -14.85 4.28 -3.41
CA SER A 120 -14.62 5.61 -3.95
C SER A 120 -13.45 5.59 -4.91
N GLN A 121 -13.53 6.38 -5.99
CA GLN A 121 -12.40 6.65 -6.89
C GLN A 121 -11.72 8.00 -6.58
N ASP A 122 -12.30 8.79 -5.68
CA ASP A 122 -11.72 10.05 -5.24
C ASP A 122 -10.46 9.79 -4.41
N ARG A 123 -9.33 10.33 -4.87
CA ARG A 123 -8.00 10.13 -4.28
C ARG A 123 -7.92 10.64 -2.83
N ASP A 124 -8.56 11.75 -2.53
CA ASP A 124 -8.54 12.33 -1.19
C ASP A 124 -9.34 11.46 -0.22
N VAL A 125 -10.50 10.95 -0.68
CA VAL A 125 -11.31 9.99 0.09
C VAL A 125 -10.56 8.69 0.34
N ILE A 126 -9.93 8.12 -0.70
CA ILE A 126 -9.12 6.90 -0.58
C ILE A 126 -7.99 7.12 0.43
N THR A 127 -7.29 8.25 0.35
CA THR A 127 -6.18 8.57 1.26
C THR A 127 -6.65 8.59 2.71
N VAL A 128 -7.80 9.22 2.98
CA VAL A 128 -8.38 9.23 4.33
C VAL A 128 -8.79 7.84 4.79
N GLN A 129 -9.47 7.06 3.94
CA GLN A 129 -9.88 5.69 4.26
C GLN A 129 -8.69 4.78 4.58
N MET A 130 -7.60 4.90 3.82
CA MET A 130 -6.36 4.15 4.08
C MET A 130 -5.68 4.60 5.37
N ALA A 131 -5.71 5.89 5.69
CA ALA A 131 -5.20 6.39 6.97
C ALA A 131 -6.00 5.83 8.16
N ILE A 132 -7.33 5.79 8.04
CA ILE A 132 -8.21 5.16 9.05
C ILE A 132 -7.88 3.67 9.20
N LEU A 133 -7.72 2.95 8.09
CA LEU A 133 -7.34 1.53 8.10
C LEU A 133 -5.99 1.30 8.79
N GLY A 134 -5.02 2.17 8.54
CA GLY A 134 -3.71 2.15 9.21
C GLY A 134 -3.83 2.31 10.72
N CYS A 135 -4.58 3.32 11.19
CA CYS A 135 -4.83 3.54 12.61
C CYS A 135 -5.53 2.35 13.27
N LEU A 136 -6.58 1.81 12.63
CA LEU A 136 -7.30 0.64 13.14
C LEU A 136 -6.40 -0.59 13.25
N SER A 137 -5.53 -0.80 12.25
CA SER A 137 -4.58 -1.90 12.26
C SER A 137 -3.57 -1.78 13.42
N GLN A 138 -3.07 -0.59 13.70
CA GLN A 138 -2.15 -0.35 14.83
C GLN A 138 -2.82 -0.56 16.19
N LEU A 139 -4.06 -0.10 16.34
CA LEU A 139 -4.83 -0.30 17.58
C LEU A 139 -5.10 -1.78 17.86
N ILE A 140 -5.47 -2.55 16.83
CA ILE A 140 -5.74 -4.00 16.95
C ILE A 140 -4.46 -4.78 17.25
N SER A 141 -3.34 -4.38 16.65
CA SER A 141 -2.05 -5.07 16.83
C SER A 141 -1.40 -4.79 18.18
N GLY A 142 -2.03 -3.97 19.05
CA GLY A 142 -1.49 -3.60 20.36
C GLY A 142 -0.23 -2.75 20.27
N GLY A 143 -0.31 -1.63 19.52
CA GLY A 143 0.79 -0.72 19.21
C GLY A 143 1.92 -0.64 20.25
N VAL A 144 3.13 -0.97 19.80
CA VAL A 144 4.40 -0.46 20.34
C VAL A 144 4.74 0.78 19.53
#